data_AF-A0A914YQ11-F1
#
_entry.id   AF-A0A914YQ11-F1
#
_cell.length_a   1.000
_cell.length_b   1.000
_cell.length_c   1.000
_cell.angle_alpha   90.00
_cell.angle_beta   90.00
_cell.angle_gamma   90.00
#
_symmetry.space_group_name_H-M   'P 1'
#
loop_
_entity.id
_entity.type
_entity.pdbx_description
1 polymer ?
#
loop_
_entity_poly.entity_id
_entity_poly.type
_entity_poly.pdbx_seq_one_letter_code
_entity_poly.pdbx_strand_id
1 'polypeptide(L)'
;MAGNALMKIRQELLHLHQTFKILAAHNDQDLATVKQQFTFLRPKFCINSVFGEYVLHGLDMTAHYFTLMKNNCLVATVSKQFFSWSDTYGIEIIGEENDAFIIALVIILDQIIYDNKEKQTFQ
;
A
#
# COMPACT_ATOMS: atom_id res chain seq x y z
N MET A 1 -22.91 13.54 -8.71
CA MET A 1 -21.48 13.60 -9.12
C MET A 1 -21.14 12.27 -9.77
N ALA A 2 -20.92 12.24 -11.08
CA ALA A 2 -20.38 11.04 -11.71
C ALA A 2 -18.88 11.00 -11.38
N GLY A 3 -18.50 10.22 -10.37
CA GLY A 3 -17.09 10.04 -10.01
C GLY A 3 -16.37 9.34 -11.16
N ASN A 4 -15.25 9.91 -11.62
CA ASN A 4 -14.42 9.26 -12.61
C ASN A 4 -13.42 8.34 -11.90
N ALA A 5 -13.50 7.03 -12.16
CA ALA A 5 -12.54 6.09 -11.60
C ALA A 5 -11.16 6.36 -12.21
N LEU A 6 -10.15 6.57 -11.38
CA LEU A 6 -8.76 6.81 -11.83
C LEU A 6 -7.98 5.50 -11.94
N MET A 7 -8.14 4.62 -10.94
CA MET A 7 -7.41 3.35 -10.84
C MET A 7 -8.33 2.24 -10.33
N LYS A 8 -8.00 1.00 -10.69
CA LYS A 8 -8.65 -0.22 -10.19
C LYS A 8 -7.61 -1.04 -9.43
N ILE A 9 -8.02 -1.61 -8.31
CA ILE A 9 -7.19 -2.52 -7.52
C ILE A 9 -7.75 -3.93 -7.70
N ARG A 10 -6.89 -4.89 -8.04
CA ARG A 10 -7.26 -6.30 -8.21
C ARG A 10 -6.37 -7.17 -7.31
N GLN A 11 -6.99 -8.01 -6.49
CA GLN A 11 -6.29 -9.02 -5.70
C GLN A 11 -6.21 -10.33 -6.49
N GLU A 12 -5.03 -10.96 -6.49
CA GLU A 12 -4.84 -12.30 -7.04
C GLU A 12 -4.89 -13.33 -5.92
N LEU A 13 -5.96 -14.13 -5.88
CA LEU A 13 -6.24 -15.11 -4.81
C LEU A 13 -5.55 -16.47 -5.01
N LEU A 14 -4.76 -16.64 -6.07
CA LEU A 14 -4.21 -17.94 -6.47
C LEU A 14 -2.87 -18.30 -5.79
N HIS A 15 -2.36 -17.45 -4.92
CA HIS A 15 -1.05 -17.60 -4.31
C HIS A 15 -1.13 -17.77 -2.79
N LEU A 16 -0.20 -18.54 -2.22
CA LEU A 16 -0.05 -18.66 -0.76
C LEU A 16 0.20 -17.28 -0.09
N HIS A 17 0.76 -16.34 -0.86
CA HIS A 17 1.03 -14.96 -0.44
C HIS A 17 0.02 -13.96 -1.02
N GLN A 18 -0.22 -12.86 -0.31
CA GLN A 18 -1.06 -11.77 -0.81
C GLN A 18 -0.39 -11.04 -1.98
N THR A 19 -1.08 -10.95 -3.11
CA THR A 19 -0.61 -10.21 -4.31
C THR A 19 -1.72 -9.33 -4.84
N PHE A 20 -1.40 -8.07 -5.08
CA PHE A 20 -2.32 -7.05 -5.60
C PHE A 20 -1.74 -6.39 -6.84
N LYS A 21 -2.61 -6.03 -7.78
CA LYS A 21 -2.29 -5.28 -9.00
C LYS A 21 -3.08 -3.97 -9.03
N ILE A 22 -2.39 -2.90 -9.42
CA ILE A 22 -2.98 -1.59 -9.68
C ILE A 22 -3.07 -1.43 -11.20
N LEU A 23 -4.27 -1.18 -11.68
CA LEU A 23 -4.61 -1.02 -13.10
C LEU A 23 -5.12 0.39 -13.36
N ALA A 24 -4.78 0.98 -14.50
CA ALA A 24 -5.38 2.22 -14.95
C ALA A 24 -6.87 1.99 -15.31
N ALA A 25 -7.77 2.83 -14.79
CA ALA A 25 -9.20 2.56 -14.92
C ALA A 25 -9.73 2.67 -16.36
N HIS A 26 -9.08 3.46 -17.21
CA HIS A 26 -9.51 3.77 -18.57
C HIS A 26 -9.13 2.70 -19.60
N ASN A 27 -8.02 1.98 -19.39
CA ASN A 27 -7.49 1.01 -20.36
C ASN A 27 -7.10 -0.35 -19.74
N ASP A 28 -7.32 -0.55 -18.43
CA ASP A 28 -6.91 -1.75 -17.69
C ASP A 28 -5.42 -2.11 -17.87
N GLN A 29 -4.56 -1.10 -18.09
CA GLN A 29 -3.12 -1.30 -18.16
C GLN A 29 -2.55 -1.51 -16.75
N ASP A 30 -1.71 -2.54 -16.60
CA ASP A 30 -0.97 -2.80 -15.36
C ASP A 30 0.00 -1.64 -15.07
N LEU A 31 -0.25 -0.94 -13.96
CA LEU A 31 0.60 0.16 -13.48
C LEU A 31 1.57 -0.32 -12.40
N ALA A 32 1.11 -1.19 -11.50
CA ALA A 32 1.97 -1.76 -10.47
C ALA A 32 1.48 -3.10 -9.95
N THR A 33 2.40 -3.84 -9.36
CA THR A 33 2.14 -5.07 -8.62
C THR A 33 2.77 -4.95 -7.23
N VAL A 34 1.97 -5.20 -6.21
CA VAL A 34 2.38 -5.25 -4.81
C VAL A 34 2.33 -6.71 -4.36
N LYS A 35 3.46 -7.25 -3.95
CA LYS A 35 3.58 -8.62 -3.45
C LYS A 35 4.02 -8.60 -2.00
N GLN A 36 3.29 -9.30 -1.15
CA GLN A 36 3.75 -9.58 0.19
C GLN A 36 4.78 -10.71 0.15
N GLN A 37 5.90 -10.53 0.85
CA GLN A 37 6.84 -11.60 1.14
C GLN A 37 6.61 -12.16 2.54
N PHE A 38 6.65 -13.49 2.67
CA PHE A 38 6.62 -14.15 3.98
C PHE A 38 7.98 -13.99 4.67
N THR A 39 7.99 -13.28 5.78
CA THR A 39 9.17 -13.09 6.63
C THR A 39 8.77 -13.25 8.09
N PHE A 40 9.61 -13.93 8.89
CA PHE A 40 9.26 -14.41 10.24
C PHE A 40 9.10 -13.31 11.30
N LEU A 41 9.74 -12.14 11.12
CA LEU A 41 9.75 -11.07 12.14
C LEU A 41 9.01 -9.78 11.72
N ARG A 42 9.05 -9.40 10.44
CA ARG A 42 8.45 -8.15 9.94
C ARG A 42 7.93 -8.37 8.52
N PRO A 43 6.71 -7.96 8.17
CA PRO A 43 6.21 -8.10 6.81
C PRO A 43 7.07 -7.26 5.86
N LYS A 44 7.50 -7.88 4.77
CA LYS A 44 8.19 -7.20 3.67
C LYS A 44 7.27 -7.14 2.45
N PHE A 45 7.35 -6.04 1.72
CA PHE A 45 6.56 -5.80 0.53
C PHE A 45 7.49 -5.53 -0.64
N CYS A 46 7.24 -6.19 -1.77
CA CYS A 46 7.84 -5.86 -3.05
C CYS A 46 6.83 -5.09 -3.88
N ILE A 47 7.15 -3.83 -4.20
CA ILE A 47 6.30 -2.98 -5.03
C ILE A 47 7.05 -2.71 -6.32
N ASN A 48 6.56 -3.30 -7.40
CA ASN A 48 7.08 -3.08 -8.75
C ASN A 48 6.05 -2.26 -9.52
N SER A 49 6.45 -1.09 -10.00
CA SER A 49 5.57 -0.23 -10.80
C SER A 49 6.26 0.27 -12.06
N VAL A 50 5.47 0.75 -13.02
CA VAL A 50 5.99 1.44 -14.20
C VAL A 50 6.67 2.77 -13.87
N PHE A 51 6.41 3.33 -12.68
CA PHE A 51 7.00 4.58 -12.20
C PHE A 51 8.33 4.38 -11.46
N GLY A 52 8.70 3.13 -11.16
CA GLY A 52 9.89 2.75 -10.40
C GLY A 52 9.60 1.72 -9.32
N GLU A 53 10.65 1.40 -8.55
CA GLU A 53 10.55 0.51 -7.39
C GLU A 53 10.29 1.33 -6.13
N TYR A 54 9.29 0.88 -5.35
CA TYR A 54 8.95 1.49 -4.08
C TYR A 54 9.25 0.51 -2.96
N VAL A 55 9.75 1.03 -1.85
CA VAL A 55 10.09 0.27 -0.66
C VAL A 55 9.37 0.87 0.53
N LEU A 56 8.72 0.01 1.30
CA LEU A 56 8.10 0.41 2.55
C LEU A 56 9.14 0.42 3.66
N HIS A 57 9.23 1.55 4.37
CA HIS A 57 10.11 1.75 5.51
C HIS A 57 9.32 2.17 6.75
N GLY A 58 9.92 1.96 7.92
CA GLY A 58 9.40 2.51 9.18
C GLY A 58 8.05 1.94 9.62
N LEU A 59 7.69 0.72 9.20
CA LEU A 59 6.47 0.08 9.71
C LEU A 59 6.59 -0.13 11.22
N ASP A 60 5.82 0.64 11.97
CA ASP A 60 5.77 0.52 13.43
C ASP A 60 5.07 -0.78 13.85
N MET A 61 5.31 -1.23 15.10
CA MET A 61 4.68 -2.44 15.67
C MET A 61 3.15 -2.37 15.63
N THR A 62 2.62 -1.15 15.66
CA THR A 62 1.19 -0.90 15.62
C THR A 62 0.67 -0.83 14.20
N ALA A 63 1.52 -0.78 13.17
CA ALA A 63 1.16 -0.67 11.75
C ALA A 63 0.33 0.56 11.36
N HIS A 64 0.42 1.63 12.17
CA HIS A 64 -0.34 2.86 11.93
C HIS A 64 0.52 3.99 11.34
N TYR A 65 1.82 3.76 11.21
CA TYR A 65 2.75 4.69 10.60
C TYR A 65 3.73 3.93 9.72
N PHE A 66 3.95 4.44 8.51
CA PHE A 66 4.95 3.95 7.58
C PHE A 66 5.32 5.02 6.55
N THR A 67 6.49 4.88 5.97
CA THR A 67 6.98 5.74 4.90
C THR A 67 7.22 4.93 3.63
N LEU A 68 7.00 5.59 2.49
CA LEU A 68 7.28 5.05 1.16
C LEU A 68 8.52 5.73 0.62
N MET A 69 9.47 4.91 0.19
CA MET A 69 10.71 5.36 -0.43
C MET A 69 10.79 4.86 -1.86
N LYS A 70 11.20 5.74 -2.77
CA LYS A 70 11.51 5.43 -4.17
C LYS A 70 12.95 5.80 -4.43
N ASN A 71 13.77 4.86 -4.87
CA ASN A 71 15.21 5.09 -5.10
C ASN A 71 15.91 5.78 -3.90
N ASN A 72 15.61 5.35 -2.67
CA ASN A 72 16.11 5.96 -1.42
C ASN A 72 15.66 7.41 -1.15
N CYS A 73 14.73 7.96 -1.92
CA CYS A 73 14.09 9.24 -1.62
C CYS A 73 12.70 9.01 -1.00
N LEU A 74 12.37 9.79 0.04
CA LEU A 74 11.04 9.76 0.64
C LEU A 74 10.02 10.34 -0.34
N VAL A 75 9.00 9.56 -0.68
CA VAL A 75 7.93 9.97 -1.61
C VAL A 75 6.58 10.13 -0.94
N ALA A 76 6.33 9.42 0.16
CA ALA A 76 5.13 9.63 0.94
C ALA A 76 5.29 9.15 2.37
N THR A 77 4.53 9.79 3.26
CA THR A 77 4.41 9.42 4.67
C THR A 77 2.95 9.17 4.99
N VAL A 78 2.66 8.05 5.63
CA VAL A 78 1.31 7.69 6.05
C VAL A 78 1.28 7.60 7.56
N SER A 79 0.30 8.26 8.15
CA SER A 79 0.05 8.23 9.59
C SER A 79 -1.44 8.10 9.87
N LYS A 80 -1.81 7.11 10.67
CA LYS A 80 -3.15 6.96 11.25
C LYS A 80 -3.08 7.46 12.69
N GLN A 81 -3.83 8.51 13.02
CA GLN A 81 -3.86 9.03 14.38
C GLN A 81 -4.74 8.13 15.28
N PHE A 82 -4.24 7.81 16.47
CA PHE A 82 -4.94 6.95 17.44
C PHE A 82 -5.94 7.69 18.34
N PHE A 83 -5.91 9.03 18.36
CA PHE A 83 -6.46 9.79 19.50
C PHE A 83 -7.88 10.30 19.34
N SER A 84 -8.54 9.98 18.24
CA SER A 84 -9.97 10.25 18.08
C SER A 84 -10.59 9.04 17.41
N TRP A 85 -11.79 8.69 17.84
CA TRP A 85 -12.64 7.60 17.38
C TRP A 85 -13.06 7.68 15.89
N SER A 86 -12.24 8.31 15.03
CA SER A 86 -12.53 8.60 13.62
C SER A 86 -11.42 8.05 12.73
N ASP A 87 -11.84 7.37 11.66
CA ASP A 87 -11.09 6.81 10.53
C ASP A 87 -10.26 7.84 9.72
N THR A 88 -9.48 8.70 10.37
CA THR A 88 -8.66 9.72 9.69
C THR A 88 -7.28 9.16 9.38
N TYR A 89 -7.02 9.00 8.09
CA TYR A 89 -5.70 8.68 7.55
C TYR A 89 -5.06 9.96 7.03
N GLY A 90 -3.89 10.31 7.56
CA GLY A 90 -3.03 11.35 7.02
C GLY A 90 -2.06 10.75 6.00
N ILE A 91 -2.15 11.19 4.75
CA ILE A 91 -1.21 10.82 3.69
C ILE A 91 -0.54 12.12 3.23
N GLU A 92 0.76 12.21 3.43
CA GLU A 92 1.59 13.31 2.92
C GLU A 92 2.38 12.78 1.74
N ILE A 93 2.14 13.33 0.54
CA ILE A 93 2.82 12.96 -0.69
C ILE A 93 3.84 14.05 -0.99
N ILE A 94 5.08 13.64 -1.26
CA ILE A 94 6.21 14.53 -1.45
C ILE A 94 6.66 14.48 -2.90
N GLY A 95 6.90 15.66 -3.49
CA GLY A 95 7.36 15.80 -4.87
C GLY A 95 6.21 15.84 -5.88
N GLU A 96 6.47 15.36 -7.09
CA GLU A 96 5.52 15.33 -8.22
C GLU A 96 5.05 13.90 -8.52
N GLU A 97 4.96 13.06 -7.48
CA GLU A 97 4.46 11.70 -7.63
C GLU A 97 2.94 11.71 -7.90
N ASN A 98 2.43 10.64 -8.51
CA ASN A 98 1.01 10.55 -8.82
C ASN A 98 0.20 10.27 -7.56
N ASP A 99 -0.57 11.26 -7.10
CA ASP A 99 -1.36 11.15 -5.87
C ASP A 99 -2.30 9.95 -5.84
N ALA A 100 -3.02 9.71 -6.94
CA ALA A 100 -3.94 8.58 -7.05
C ALA A 100 -3.20 7.24 -6.96
N PHE A 101 -1.98 7.16 -7.50
CA PHE A 101 -1.13 5.98 -7.41
C PHE A 101 -0.71 5.72 -5.97
N ILE A 102 -0.19 6.75 -5.29
CA ILE A 102 0.23 6.64 -3.90
C ILE A 102 -0.95 6.25 -3.01
N ILE A 103 -2.11 6.88 -3.17
CA ILE A 103 -3.30 6.53 -2.41
C ILE A 103 -3.72 5.07 -2.65
N ALA A 104 -3.75 4.61 -3.90
CA ALA A 104 -4.06 3.22 -4.22
C ALA A 104 -3.07 2.23 -3.57
N LEU A 105 -1.79 2.59 -3.58
CA LEU A 105 -0.73 1.80 -2.93
C LEU A 105 -0.93 1.74 -1.41
N VAL A 106 -1.23 2.87 -0.78
CA VAL A 106 -1.49 2.96 0.67
C VAL A 106 -2.68 2.09 1.07
N ILE A 107 -3.76 2.10 0.29
CA ILE A 107 -4.94 1.24 0.53
C ILE A 107 -4.56 -0.24 0.46
N ILE A 108 -3.79 -0.66 -0.56
CA ILE A 108 -3.34 -2.04 -0.67
C ILE A 108 -2.48 -2.45 0.52
N LEU A 109 -1.55 -1.58 0.93
CA LEU A 109 -0.66 -1.86 2.05
C LEU A 109 -1.44 -1.99 3.36
N ASP A 110 -2.38 -1.09 3.63
CA ASP A 110 -3.26 -1.15 4.80
C ASP A 110 -4.06 -2.47 4.84
N GLN A 111 -4.64 -2.87 3.69
CA GLN A 111 -5.35 -4.15 3.55
C GLN A 111 -4.45 -5.35 3.86
N ILE A 112 -3.25 -5.40 3.30
CA ILE A 112 -2.33 -6.51 3.54
C ILE A 112 -1.89 -6.53 5.01
N ILE A 113 -1.58 -5.38 5.61
CA ILE A 113 -1.13 -5.33 6.99
C ILE A 113 -2.26 -5.73 7.95
N TYR A 114 -3.50 -5.33 7.68
CA TYR A 114 -4.67 -5.76 8.43
C TYR A 114 -4.88 -7.28 8.37
N ASP A 115 -4.82 -7.88 7.17
CA ASP A 115 -4.93 -9.35 6.98
C ASP A 115 -3.83 -10.11 7.75
N ASN A 116 -2.61 -9.57 7.81
CA ASN A 116 -1.52 -10.19 8.57
C ASN A 116 -1.74 -10.14 10.09
N LYS A 117 -2.34 -9.07 10.63
CA LYS A 117 -2.69 -8.99 12.06
C LYS A 117 -3.76 -10.01 12.45
N GLU A 118 -4.76 -10.21 11.59
CA GLU A 118 -5.82 -11.17 11.83
C GLU A 118 -5.28 -12.61 11.90
N LYS A 119 -4.36 -12.97 10.97
CA LYS A 119 -3.71 -14.29 10.94
C LYS A 119 -2.80 -14.61 12.13
N GLN A 120 -2.29 -13.60 12.83
CA GLN A 120 -1.47 -13.80 14.05
C GLN A 120 -2.29 -14.08 15.30
N THR A 121 -3.61 -13.87 15.27
CA THR A 121 -4.49 -14.04 16.44
C THR A 121 -5.01 -15.49 16.59
N PHE A 122 -4.76 -16.35 15.59
CA PHE A 122 -5.20 -17.75 15.58
C PHE A 122 -4.06 -18.77 15.71
N GLN A 123 -2.93 -18.39 16.31
CA GLN A 123 -1.85 -19.33 16.68
C GLN A 123 -1.72 -19.48 18.19
#